data_AF-A0A125U016-F1
#
_entry.id   AF-A0A125U016-F1
#
_cell.length_a   1.000
_cell.length_b   1.000
_cell.length_c   1.000
_cell.angle_alpha   90.00
_cell.angle_beta   90.00
_cell.angle_gamma   90.00
#
_symmetry.space_group_name_H-M   'P 1'
#
loop_
_entity.id
_entity.type
_entity.pdbx_description
1 polymer ?
#
loop_
_entity_poly.entity_id
_entity_poly.type
_entity_poly.pdbx_seq_one_letter_code
_entity_poly.pdbx_strand_id
1 'polypeptide(L)'
;MAFFDPPHDPLPPGFPLAAVDASGRPIVEGSRVRIPVMPHWLIHDLPAEDVAHLRSVEGQVLPVLEIDGYGYLWFGEHGPWFSLMPTEVVLESESV
;
A
#
# COMPACT_ATOMS: atom_id res chain seq x y z
N MET A 1 1.91 -13.89 -9.73
CA MET A 1 3.32 -13.53 -10.00
C MET A 1 3.62 -12.48 -8.95
N ALA A 2 4.33 -12.83 -7.88
CA ALA A 2 4.80 -11.83 -6.92
C ALA A 2 5.87 -11.00 -7.65
N PHE A 3 5.77 -9.67 -7.59
CA PHE A 3 6.65 -8.79 -8.37
C PHE A 3 8.00 -8.58 -7.68
N PHE A 4 8.07 -8.86 -6.38
CA PHE A 4 9.31 -8.88 -5.62
C PHE A 4 9.76 -10.34 -5.43
N ASP A 5 11.00 -10.62 -5.85
CA ASP A 5 11.72 -11.83 -5.44
C ASP A 5 11.71 -11.90 -3.90
N PRO A 6 11.33 -13.03 -3.27
CA PRO A 6 11.37 -13.12 -1.83
C PRO A 6 12.82 -12.88 -1.37
N PRO A 7 13.05 -12.06 -0.33
CA PRO A 7 14.39 -11.86 0.18
C PRO A 7 15.02 -13.21 0.53
N HIS A 8 16.28 -13.40 0.12
CA HIS A 8 17.05 -14.62 0.41
C HIS A 8 17.28 -14.82 1.91
N ASP A 9 17.03 -13.80 2.73
CA ASP A 9 17.09 -13.87 4.19
C ASP A 9 15.70 -14.16 4.78
N PRO A 10 15.59 -15.10 5.73
CA PRO A 10 14.32 -15.38 6.40
C PRO A 10 13.85 -14.13 7.15
N LEU A 11 12.57 -13.81 7.00
CA LEU A 11 11.95 -12.73 7.75
C LEU A 11 12.12 -12.96 9.27
N PRO A 12 12.32 -11.88 10.06
CA PRO A 12 12.46 -12.01 11.50
C PRO A 12 11.19 -12.62 12.14
N PRO A 13 11.29 -13.16 13.36
CA PRO A 13 10.12 -13.68 14.08
C PRO A 13 9.01 -12.62 14.21
N GLY A 14 7.77 -13.00 13.91
CA GLY A 14 6.61 -12.09 13.94
C GLY A 14 6.16 -11.58 12.56
N PHE A 15 6.79 -12.05 11.48
CA PHE A 15 6.45 -11.73 10.10
C PHE A 15 5.85 -12.98 9.38
N PRO A 16 5.00 -12.83 8.36
CA PRO A 16 4.52 -11.56 7.79
C PRO A 16 3.54 -10.84 8.72
N LEU A 17 3.59 -9.50 8.69
CA LEU A 17 2.67 -8.67 9.46
C LEU A 17 1.29 -8.66 8.79
N ALA A 18 0.24 -8.83 9.61
CA ALA A 18 -1.13 -8.74 9.12
C ALA A 18 -1.44 -7.28 8.73
N ALA A 19 -1.77 -7.05 7.47
CA ALA A 19 -2.26 -5.76 7.02
C ALA A 19 -3.70 -5.58 7.48
N VAL A 20 -3.91 -4.73 8.50
CA VAL A 20 -5.22 -4.41 9.04
C VAL A 20 -5.48 -2.91 8.95
N ASP A 21 -6.70 -2.54 8.60
CA ASP A 21 -7.11 -1.14 8.63
C ASP A 21 -7.17 -0.61 10.08
N ALA A 22 -7.39 0.71 10.23
CA ALA A 22 -7.50 1.33 11.55
C ALA A 22 -8.64 0.78 12.44
N SER A 23 -9.59 0.04 11.85
CA SER A 23 -10.70 -0.63 12.55
C SER A 23 -10.42 -2.10 12.86
N GLY A 24 -9.23 -2.61 12.53
CA GLY A 24 -8.85 -4.02 12.70
C GLY A 24 -9.41 -4.94 11.63
N ARG A 25 -9.94 -4.43 10.52
CA ARG A 25 -10.40 -5.25 9.40
C ARG A 25 -9.20 -5.67 8.56
N PRO A 26 -9.10 -6.95 8.16
CA PRO A 26 -8.01 -7.42 7.32
C PRO A 26 -8.13 -6.77 5.93
N ILE A 27 -6.99 -6.26 5.44
CA ILE A 27 -6.81 -5.85 4.06
C ILE A 27 -6.08 -6.99 3.37
N VAL A 28 -6.61 -7.43 2.23
CA VAL A 28 -6.05 -8.51 1.41
C VAL A 28 -5.71 -8.00 0.01
N GLU A 29 -4.87 -8.72 -0.72
CA GLU A 29 -4.63 -8.45 -2.14
C GLU A 29 -5.96 -8.42 -2.92
N GLY A 30 -6.10 -7.46 -3.83
CA GLY A 30 -7.34 -7.17 -4.55
C GLY A 30 -8.34 -6.29 -3.80
N SER A 31 -8.14 -6.02 -2.50
CA SER A 31 -8.99 -5.08 -1.75
C SER A 31 -8.94 -3.70 -2.39
N ARG A 32 -10.10 -3.04 -2.51
CA ARG A 32 -10.19 -1.65 -2.97
C ARG A 32 -10.02 -0.73 -1.78
N VAL A 33 -9.03 0.15 -1.84
CA VAL A 33 -8.77 1.12 -0.77
C VAL A 33 -8.69 2.53 -1.35
N ARG A 34 -9.25 3.50 -0.63
CA ARG A 34 -9.10 4.92 -0.93
C ARG A 34 -7.80 5.42 -0.32
N ILE A 35 -7.04 6.18 -1.11
CA ILE A 35 -5.84 6.90 -0.66
C ILE A 35 -6.28 8.30 -0.23
N PRO A 36 -6.34 8.64 1.06
CA PRO A 36 -6.87 9.94 1.50
C PRO A 36 -5.88 11.08 1.21
N VAL A 37 -4.62 10.89 1.58
CA VAL A 37 -3.52 11.85 1.40
C VAL A 37 -2.20 11.10 1.36
N MET A 38 -1.22 11.62 0.63
CA MET A 38 0.12 11.06 0.61
C MET A 38 0.87 11.39 1.89
N PRO A 39 1.44 10.38 2.55
CA PRO A 39 2.12 10.61 3.81
C PRO A 39 3.43 11.37 3.58
N HIS A 40 3.75 12.26 4.52
CA HIS A 40 4.93 13.13 4.41
C HIS A 40 6.24 12.33 4.30
N TRP A 41 6.35 11.21 5.01
CA TRP A 41 7.55 10.36 4.97
C TRP A 41 7.84 9.82 3.57
N LEU A 42 6.82 9.61 2.73
CA LEU A 42 7.00 9.11 1.38
C LEU A 42 7.46 10.23 0.42
N ILE A 43 6.93 11.45 0.60
CA ILE A 43 7.09 12.54 -0.39
C ILE A 43 8.15 13.59 -0.03
N HIS A 44 8.64 13.63 1.21
CA HIS A 44 9.47 14.76 1.69
C HIS A 44 10.81 14.94 0.96
N ASP A 45 11.43 13.85 0.50
CA ASP A 45 12.76 13.86 -0.13
C ASP A 45 12.72 13.52 -1.63
N LEU A 46 11.53 13.47 -2.23
CA LEU A 46 11.36 13.13 -3.63
C LEU A 46 11.41 14.36 -4.55
N PRO A 47 11.88 14.20 -5.80
CA PRO A 47 11.74 15.22 -6.85
C PRO A 47 10.29 15.69 -7.01
N ALA A 48 10.11 16.95 -7.42
CA ALA A 48 8.77 17.54 -7.55
C ALA A 48 7.85 16.78 -8.51
N GLU A 49 8.41 16.16 -9.56
CA GLU A 49 7.66 15.34 -10.51
C GLU A 49 7.13 14.04 -9.87
N ASP A 50 7.96 13.36 -9.05
CA ASP A 50 7.57 12.15 -8.33
C ASP A 50 6.53 12.47 -7.25
N VAL A 51 6.70 13.59 -6.54
CA VAL A 51 5.70 14.09 -5.59
C VAL A 51 4.38 14.38 -6.29
N ALA A 52 4.41 15.02 -7.45
CA ALA A 52 3.21 15.31 -8.23
C ALA A 52 2.52 14.02 -8.70
N HIS A 53 3.30 13.02 -9.14
CA HIS A 53 2.77 11.72 -9.56
C HIS A 53 2.12 10.97 -8.39
N LEU A 54 2.76 10.91 -7.22
CA LEU A 54 2.17 10.32 -6.00
C LEU A 54 0.91 11.08 -5.56
N ARG A 55 0.94 12.42 -5.57
CA ARG A 55 -0.25 13.21 -5.21
C ARG A 55 -1.40 13.05 -6.20
N SER A 56 -1.12 12.69 -7.46
CA SER A 56 -2.17 12.49 -8.46
C SER A 56 -3.15 11.38 -8.09
N VAL A 57 -2.74 10.42 -7.26
CA VAL A 57 -3.60 9.32 -6.80
C VAL A 57 -4.31 9.60 -5.46
N GLU A 58 -4.09 10.77 -4.84
CA GLU A 58 -4.87 11.18 -3.66
C GLU A 58 -6.36 11.30 -4.00
N GLY A 59 -7.21 10.87 -3.07
CA GLY A 59 -8.65 10.76 -3.24
C GLY A 59 -9.13 9.56 -4.09
N GLN A 60 -8.23 8.93 -4.85
CA GLN A 60 -8.57 7.81 -5.71
C GLN A 60 -8.73 6.51 -4.93
N VAL A 61 -9.45 5.56 -5.54
CA VAL A 61 -9.60 4.20 -5.04
C VAL A 61 -8.80 3.26 -5.93
N LEU A 62 -7.79 2.62 -5.35
CA LEU A 62 -6.91 1.70 -6.04
C LEU A 62 -7.04 0.28 -5.45
N PRO A 63 -6.90 -0.76 -6.28
CA PRO A 63 -6.75 -2.13 -5.78
C PRO A 63 -5.36 -2.31 -5.15
N VAL A 64 -5.30 -3.00 -4.02
CA VAL A 64 -4.05 -3.51 -3.45
C VAL A 64 -3.50 -4.58 -4.39
N LEU A 65 -2.30 -4.39 -4.93
CA LEU A 65 -1.69 -5.35 -5.85
C LEU A 65 -0.97 -6.47 -5.11
N GLU A 66 -0.27 -6.13 -4.04
CA GLU A 66 0.57 -7.03 -3.26
C GLU A 66 0.66 -6.53 -1.82
N ILE A 67 0.83 -7.46 -0.87
CA ILE A 67 1.13 -7.14 0.52
C ILE A 67 2.47 -7.80 0.84
N ASP A 68 3.49 -6.98 1.13
CA ASP A 68 4.81 -7.52 1.42
C ASP A 68 4.90 -8.13 2.83
N GLY A 69 6.04 -8.77 3.13
CA GLY A 69 6.27 -9.38 4.43
C GLY A 69 6.13 -8.40 5.59
N TYR A 70 6.39 -7.10 5.37
CA TYR A 70 6.31 -6.05 6.38
C TYR A 70 4.90 -5.46 6.52
N GLY A 71 3.93 -5.94 5.75
CA GLY A 71 2.54 -5.50 5.80
C GLY A 71 2.28 -4.21 5.02
N TYR A 72 3.22 -3.75 4.19
CA TYR A 72 2.96 -2.62 3.30
C TYR A 72 2.10 -3.04 2.13
N LEU A 73 1.18 -2.15 1.76
CA LEU A 73 0.27 -2.32 0.64
C LEU A 73 0.89 -1.71 -0.60
N TRP A 74 1.08 -2.49 -1.65
CA TRP A 74 1.69 -2.04 -2.90
C TRP A 74 0.64 -1.71 -3.97
N PHE A 75 0.89 -0.62 -4.72
CA PHE A 75 -0.05 -0.04 -5.69
C PHE A 75 0.63 0.36 -7.00
N GLY A 76 -0.17 0.44 -8.08
CA GLY A 76 0.22 1.04 -9.35
C GLY A 76 -0.60 0.57 -10.55
N GLU A 77 -0.50 1.29 -11.67
CA GLU A 77 -1.28 0.97 -12.89
C GLU A 77 -0.63 -0.10 -13.76
N HIS A 78 0.70 -0.10 -13.86
CA HIS A 78 1.48 -1.02 -14.69
C HIS A 78 2.33 -2.02 -13.88
N GLY A 79 2.02 -2.14 -12.59
CA GLY A 79 2.79 -2.89 -11.61
C GLY A 79 2.99 -2.08 -10.32
N PRO A 80 3.45 -2.72 -9.24
CA PRO A 80 3.69 -2.06 -7.97
C PRO A 80 4.85 -1.06 -8.09
N TRP A 81 4.60 0.22 -7.79
CA TRP A 81 5.63 1.28 -7.84
C TRP A 81 5.65 2.18 -6.61
N PHE A 82 4.61 2.14 -5.76
CA PHE A 82 4.63 2.77 -4.44
C PHE A 82 3.90 1.90 -3.42
N SER A 83 4.21 2.10 -2.15
CA SER A 83 3.54 1.41 -1.06
C SER A 83 3.11 2.37 0.04
N LEU A 84 2.05 1.99 0.76
CA LEU A 84 1.53 2.71 1.92
C LEU A 84 1.30 1.74 3.08
N MET A 85 1.31 2.27 4.31
CA MET A 85 0.92 1.50 5.47
C MET A 85 -0.60 1.27 5.48
N PRO A 86 -1.09 0.15 6.04
CA PRO A 86 -2.52 -0.13 6.18
C PRO A 86 -3.32 0.98 6.88
N THR A 87 -2.68 1.69 7.82
CA THR A 87 -3.28 2.81 8.57
C THR A 87 -3.42 4.10 7.75
N GLU A 88 -2.79 4.18 6.58
CA GLU A 88 -2.78 5.36 5.72
C GLU A 88 -3.82 5.28 4.60
N VAL A 89 -4.51 4.15 4.49
CA VAL A 89 -5.56 3.93 3.50
C VAL A 89 -6.90 3.68 4.18
N VAL A 90 -7.99 3.87 3.44
CA VAL A 90 -9.34 3.58 3.91
C VAL A 90 -9.92 2.48 3.04
N LEU A 91 -10.22 1.32 3.63
CA LEU A 91 -10.89 0.24 2.93
C LEU A 91 -12.25 0.72 2.41
N GLU A 92 -12.48 0.57 1.10
CA GLU A 92 -13.76 0.87 0.49
C GLU A 92 -14.72 -0.26 0.87
N SER A 93 -15.71 0.05 1.71
CA SER A 93 -16.78 -0.91 2.00
C SER A 93 -17.56 -1.18 0.72
N GLU A 94 -17.74 -2.44 0.36
CA GLU A 94 -18.76 -2.81 -0.63
C GLU A 94 -20.10 -2.25 -0.15
N SER A 95 -20.63 -1.28 -0.89
CA SER A 95 -22.01 -0.86 -0.70
C SER A 95 -22.86 -2.00 -1.22
N VAL A 96 -23.41 -2.78 -0.27
CA VAL A 96 -24.38 -3.86 -0.54
C VAL A 96 -25.66 -3.28 -1.09
#